data_AF-A0A8H7SCM3-F1
#
_entry.id   AF-A0A8H7SCM3-F1
#
_cell.length_a   1.000
_cell.length_b   1.000
_cell.length_c   1.000
_cell.angle_alpha   90.00
_cell.angle_beta   90.00
_cell.angle_gamma   90.00
#
_symmetry.space_group_name_H-M   'P 1'
#
loop_
_entity.id
_entity.type
_entity.pdbx_description
1 polymer ?
#
loop_
_entity_poly.entity_id
_entity_poly.type
_entity_poly.pdbx_seq_one_letter_code
_entity_poly.pdbx_strand_id
1 'polypeptide(L)'
;MPKANNNKKVKNTDILTAGSKAYAKKRKRKQQTIERVEFDPDSRKEYLTGFHKRKVERKKKAQENWQERLRQEKIKDRAAIKAERKRQMEQRLADMQAALKAGLSDDENDDEEEETVFTDSEDKEEEKEQEKKEPDVKEFKSSSALTTVTVIEDMDDWNNND
;
A
#
# COMPACT_ATOMS: atom_id res chain seq x y z
N MET A 1 -25.56 -12.72 -16.18
CA MET A 1 -24.51 -12.82 -15.14
C MET A 1 -25.14 -13.26 -13.83
N PRO A 2 -24.72 -14.37 -13.21
CA PRO A 2 -25.28 -14.83 -11.94
C PRO A 2 -24.82 -13.92 -10.80
N LYS A 3 -25.77 -13.40 -10.01
CA LYS A 3 -25.48 -12.59 -8.81
C LYS A 3 -25.02 -13.53 -7.69
N ALA A 4 -23.83 -13.28 -7.14
CA ALA A 4 -23.31 -14.02 -6.00
C ALA A 4 -24.24 -13.83 -4.79
N ASN A 5 -24.82 -14.92 -4.29
CA ASN A 5 -25.61 -14.95 -3.06
C ASN A 5 -24.68 -14.87 -1.85
N ASN A 6 -24.43 -13.66 -1.37
CA ASN A 6 -23.68 -13.40 -0.15
C ASN A 6 -24.52 -13.72 1.09
N ASN A 7 -24.75 -15.01 1.35
CA ASN A 7 -25.43 -15.47 2.56
C ASN A 7 -24.43 -15.54 3.73
N LYS A 8 -23.84 -14.40 4.09
CA LYS A 8 -23.01 -14.28 5.30
C LYS A 8 -23.93 -14.24 6.51
N LYS A 9 -23.79 -15.22 7.42
CA LYS A 9 -24.46 -15.22 8.73
C LYS A 9 -24.13 -13.90 9.44
N VAL A 10 -25.11 -13.01 9.53
CA VAL A 10 -24.95 -11.72 10.21
C VAL A 10 -24.80 -12.00 11.69
N LYS A 11 -23.73 -11.49 12.32
CA LYS A 11 -23.52 -11.65 13.76
C LYS A 11 -24.64 -10.92 14.50
N ASN A 12 -25.14 -11.52 15.60
CA ASN A 12 -26.19 -10.88 16.41
C ASN A 12 -25.79 -9.48 16.89
N THR A 13 -24.52 -9.26 17.24
CA THR A 13 -24.00 -7.94 17.60
C THR A 13 -24.13 -6.92 16.48
N ASP A 14 -23.95 -7.32 15.23
CA ASP A 14 -24.12 -6.44 14.08
C ASP A 14 -25.59 -6.12 13.81
N ILE A 15 -26.50 -7.08 14.00
CA ILE A 15 -27.95 -6.84 13.90
C ILE A 15 -28.39 -5.82 14.97
N LEU A 16 -27.96 -6.03 16.21
CA LEU A 16 -28.32 -5.16 17.34
C LEU A 16 -27.65 -3.78 17.26
N THR A 17 -26.47 -3.66 16.66
CA THR A 17 -25.77 -2.37 16.46
C THR A 17 -26.05 -1.70 15.12
N ALA A 18 -26.72 -2.36 14.17
CA ALA A 18 -27.00 -1.80 12.85
C ALA A 18 -27.81 -0.50 12.93
N GLY A 19 -28.81 -0.46 13.83
CA GLY A 19 -29.62 0.73 14.08
C GLY A 19 -28.76 1.91 14.56
N SER A 20 -27.98 1.73 15.62
CA SER A 20 -27.13 2.79 16.17
C SER A 20 -26.07 3.28 15.17
N LYS A 21 -25.46 2.37 14.39
CA LYS A 21 -24.55 2.70 13.29
C LYS A 21 -25.25 3.54 12.21
N ALA A 22 -26.47 3.18 11.83
CA ALA A 22 -27.24 3.94 10.85
C ALA A 22 -27.61 5.35 11.35
N TYR A 23 -28.04 5.48 12.62
CA TYR A 23 -28.31 6.77 13.25
C TYR A 23 -27.06 7.63 13.38
N ALA A 24 -25.92 7.06 13.77
CA ALA A 24 -24.64 7.75 13.81
C ALA A 24 -24.23 8.27 12.41
N LYS A 25 -24.42 7.47 11.37
CA LYS A 25 -24.17 7.87 9.97
C LYS A 25 -25.10 9.02 9.55
N LYS A 26 -26.39 8.94 9.86
CA LYS A 26 -27.36 10.02 9.58
C LYS A 26 -26.98 11.32 10.31
N ARG A 27 -26.58 11.24 11.59
CA ARG A 27 -26.14 12.40 12.37
C ARG A 27 -24.90 13.05 11.77
N LYS A 28 -23.89 12.26 11.40
CA LYS A 28 -22.69 12.78 10.71
C LYS A 28 -23.02 13.47 9.39
N ARG A 29 -23.91 12.88 8.57
CA ARG A 29 -24.36 13.51 7.33
C ARG A 29 -25.05 14.84 7.59
N LYS A 30 -25.94 14.92 8.59
CA LYS A 30 -26.63 16.16 8.96
C LYS A 30 -25.64 17.24 9.44
N GLN A 31 -24.62 16.87 10.21
CA GLN A 31 -23.56 17.80 10.64
C GLN A 31 -22.68 18.31 9.49
N GLN A 32 -22.43 17.47 8.48
CA GLN A 32 -21.68 17.86 7.28
C GLN A 32 -22.54 18.59 6.24
N THR A 33 -23.86 18.62 6.43
CA THR A 33 -24.76 19.33 5.52
C THR A 33 -24.66 20.82 5.84
N ILE A 34 -24.30 21.60 4.84
CA ILE A 34 -24.25 23.05 4.93
C ILE A 34 -25.69 23.56 5.08
N GLU A 35 -26.01 24.24 6.17
CA GLU A 35 -27.37 24.68 6.50
C GLU A 35 -27.87 25.81 5.58
N ARG A 36 -26.96 26.69 5.15
CA ARG A 36 -27.25 27.80 4.22
C ARG A 36 -26.09 28.02 3.24
N VAL A 37 -26.42 28.26 1.98
CA VAL A 37 -25.45 28.69 0.96
C VAL A 37 -25.60 30.20 0.80
N GLU A 38 -24.63 30.95 1.30
CA GLU A 38 -24.59 32.40 1.18
C GLU A 38 -23.76 32.80 -0.05
N PHE A 39 -24.29 33.72 -0.86
CA PHE A 39 -23.60 34.21 -2.04
C PHE A 39 -22.83 35.49 -1.70
N ASP A 40 -21.54 35.33 -1.45
CA ASP A 40 -20.66 36.48 -1.24
C ASP A 40 -20.17 37.05 -2.59
N PRO A 41 -20.54 38.31 -2.93
CA PRO A 41 -20.09 38.95 -4.17
C PRO A 41 -18.57 39.14 -4.24
N ASP A 42 -17.87 39.27 -3.10
CA ASP A 42 -16.42 39.48 -3.12
C ASP A 42 -15.68 38.16 -3.39
N SER A 43 -16.07 37.07 -2.72
CA SER A 43 -15.65 35.71 -3.09
C SER A 43 -15.93 35.40 -4.57
N ARG A 44 -17.04 35.88 -5.13
CA ARG A 44 -17.35 35.73 -6.57
C ARG A 44 -16.36 36.49 -7.44
N LYS A 45 -16.01 37.75 -7.10
CA LYS A 45 -15.03 38.54 -7.87
C LYS A 45 -13.66 37.89 -7.84
N GLU A 46 -13.22 37.40 -6.69
CA GLU A 46 -11.97 36.63 -6.57
C GLU A 46 -12.01 35.35 -7.40
N TYR A 47 -13.14 34.62 -7.38
CA TYR A 47 -13.33 33.48 -8.25
C TYR A 47 -13.38 33.88 -9.72
N LEU A 48 -13.92 35.01 -10.14
CA LEU A 48 -13.91 35.36 -11.55
C LEU A 48 -12.54 35.85 -12.03
N THR A 49 -11.77 36.54 -11.20
CA THR A 49 -10.47 37.13 -11.60
C THR A 49 -9.29 36.19 -11.34
N GLY A 50 -9.37 35.32 -10.34
CA GLY A 50 -8.29 34.46 -9.86
C GLY A 50 -8.04 33.17 -10.66
N PHE A 51 -8.19 33.17 -12.00
CA PHE A 51 -8.07 31.95 -12.81
C PHE A 51 -6.73 31.23 -12.63
N HIS A 52 -5.63 31.98 -12.53
CA HIS A 52 -4.31 31.42 -12.30
C HIS A 52 -4.23 30.72 -10.94
N LYS A 53 -4.73 31.37 -9.86
CA LYS A 53 -4.81 30.78 -8.52
C LYS A 53 -5.55 29.44 -8.54
N ARG A 54 -6.74 29.40 -9.16
CA ARG A 54 -7.51 28.14 -9.30
C ARG A 54 -6.82 27.09 -10.13
N LYS A 55 -6.11 27.48 -11.20
CA LYS A 55 -5.35 26.53 -12.02
C LYS A 55 -4.23 25.91 -11.20
N VAL A 56 -3.51 26.70 -10.42
CA VAL A 56 -2.46 26.23 -9.50
C VAL A 56 -3.04 25.34 -8.41
N GLU A 57 -4.12 25.76 -7.75
CA GLU A 57 -4.81 24.97 -6.73
C GLU A 57 -5.29 23.62 -7.26
N ARG A 58 -5.87 23.58 -8.47
CA ARG A 58 -6.28 22.30 -9.10
C ARG A 58 -5.08 21.38 -9.34
N LYS A 59 -3.97 21.91 -9.85
CA LYS A 59 -2.74 21.13 -10.04
C LYS A 59 -2.21 20.60 -8.70
N LYS A 60 -2.15 21.45 -7.67
CA LYS A 60 -1.71 21.08 -6.34
C LYS A 60 -2.61 20.01 -5.72
N LYS A 61 -3.93 20.18 -5.79
CA LYS A 61 -4.90 19.18 -5.30
C LYS A 61 -4.78 17.85 -6.02
N ALA A 62 -4.52 17.85 -7.34
CA ALA A 62 -4.28 16.62 -8.08
C ALA A 62 -2.99 15.91 -7.60
N GLN A 63 -1.92 16.67 -7.36
CA GLN A 63 -0.67 16.16 -6.81
C GLN A 63 -0.87 15.60 -5.38
N GLU A 64 -1.55 16.34 -4.50
CA GLU A 64 -1.86 15.90 -3.13
C GLU A 64 -2.68 14.60 -3.13
N ASN A 65 -3.73 14.53 -3.95
CA ASN A 65 -4.55 13.31 -4.09
C ASN A 65 -3.72 12.12 -4.58
N TRP A 66 -2.81 12.33 -5.53
CA TRP A 66 -1.94 11.26 -6.03
C TRP A 66 -0.94 10.80 -4.97
N GLN A 67 -0.31 11.74 -4.25
CA GLN A 67 0.57 11.42 -3.12
C GLN A 67 -0.17 10.66 -2.01
N GLU A 68 -1.40 11.05 -1.69
CA GLU A 68 -2.21 10.36 -0.69
C GLU A 68 -2.55 8.93 -1.14
N ARG A 69 -2.92 8.74 -2.41
CA ARG A 69 -3.16 7.39 -2.98
C ARG A 69 -1.91 6.51 -2.91
N LEU A 70 -0.76 7.02 -3.33
CA LEU A 70 0.51 6.29 -3.23
C LEU A 70 0.86 5.93 -1.79
N ARG A 71 0.64 6.85 -0.84
CA ARG A 71 0.86 6.57 0.58
C ARG A 71 -0.05 5.45 1.07
N GLN A 72 -1.33 5.48 0.69
CA GLN A 72 -2.30 4.44 1.04
C GLN A 72 -1.93 3.08 0.41
N GLU A 73 -1.47 3.06 -0.83
CA GLU A 73 -0.98 1.86 -1.52
C GLU A 73 0.24 1.27 -0.80
N LYS A 74 1.27 2.08 -0.52
CA LYS A 74 2.44 1.63 0.27
C LYS A 74 2.07 1.04 1.63
N ILE A 75 1.07 1.62 2.31
CA ILE A 75 0.60 1.09 3.60
C ILE A 75 -0.10 -0.26 3.41
N LYS A 76 -0.94 -0.40 2.38
CA LYS A 76 -1.60 -1.66 2.03
C LYS A 76 -0.59 -2.76 1.67
N ASP A 77 0.41 -2.43 0.87
CA ASP A 77 1.45 -3.38 0.45
C ASP A 77 2.26 -3.88 1.65
N ARG A 78 2.66 -2.96 2.54
CA ARG A 78 3.34 -3.33 3.80
C ARG A 78 2.45 -4.21 4.67
N ALA A 79 1.15 -3.93 4.75
CA ALA A 79 0.22 -4.75 5.51
C ALA A 79 0.06 -6.14 4.88
N ALA A 80 0.01 -6.24 3.55
CA ALA A 80 -0.06 -7.50 2.82
C ALA A 80 1.19 -8.36 3.04
N ILE A 81 2.39 -7.78 2.91
CA ILE A 81 3.66 -8.49 3.17
C ILE A 81 3.72 -9.00 4.61
N LYS A 82 3.31 -8.18 5.59
CA LYS A 82 3.27 -8.61 7.00
C LYS A 82 2.28 -9.76 7.23
N ALA A 83 1.11 -9.70 6.60
CA ALA A 83 0.11 -10.76 6.70
C ALA A 83 0.61 -12.06 6.07
N GLU A 84 1.28 -11.98 4.92
CA GLU A 84 1.85 -13.14 4.23
C GLU A 84 2.98 -13.78 5.06
N ARG A 85 3.90 -12.97 5.59
CA ARG A 85 4.95 -13.47 6.51
C ARG A 85 4.35 -14.16 7.74
N LYS A 86 3.31 -13.58 8.33
CA LYS A 86 2.62 -14.17 9.48
C LYS A 86 2.00 -15.53 9.12
N ARG A 87 1.34 -15.62 7.97
CA ARG A 87 0.75 -16.85 7.47
C ARG A 87 1.81 -17.93 7.22
N GLN A 88 2.94 -17.57 6.60
CA GLN A 88 4.05 -18.50 6.37
C GLN A 88 4.65 -19.01 7.69
N MET A 89 4.82 -18.13 8.68
CA MET A 89 5.28 -18.56 10.02
C MET A 89 4.26 -19.47 10.71
N GLU A 90 2.97 -19.15 10.64
CA GLU A 90 1.90 -20.00 11.20
C GLU A 90 1.87 -21.39 10.53
N GLN A 91 2.07 -21.45 9.20
CA GLN A 91 2.18 -22.72 8.46
C GLN A 91 3.41 -23.52 8.91
N ARG A 92 4.60 -22.89 8.98
CA ARG A 92 5.82 -23.56 9.46
C ARG A 92 5.70 -24.09 10.88
N LEU A 93 5.07 -23.31 11.78
CA LEU A 93 4.81 -23.76 13.15
C LEU A 93 3.82 -24.93 13.19
N ALA A 94 2.78 -24.90 12.37
CA ALA A 94 1.82 -26.01 12.27
C ALA A 94 2.49 -27.28 11.72
N ASP A 95 3.34 -27.16 10.70
CA ASP A 95 4.09 -28.28 10.12
C ASP A 95 5.08 -28.87 11.15
N MET A 96 5.79 -28.01 11.89
CA MET A 96 6.69 -28.44 12.98
C MET A 96 5.93 -29.15 14.10
N GLN A 97 4.79 -28.61 14.54
CA GLN A 97 3.92 -29.24 15.54
C GLN A 97 3.37 -30.59 15.05
N ALA A 98 3.02 -30.69 13.77
CA ALA A 98 2.56 -31.95 13.18
C ALA A 98 3.69 -32.98 13.12
N ALA A 99 4.91 -32.58 12.75
CA ALA A 99 6.09 -33.45 12.74
C ALA A 99 6.45 -33.95 14.16
N LEU A 100 6.49 -33.05 15.15
CA LEU A 100 6.69 -33.41 16.57
C LEU A 100 5.62 -34.39 17.06
N LYS A 101 4.35 -34.14 16.74
CA LYS A 101 3.25 -35.03 17.14
C LYS A 101 3.32 -36.40 16.45
N ALA A 102 3.78 -36.45 15.20
CA ALA A 102 3.99 -37.71 14.48
C ALA A 102 5.20 -38.50 15.02
N GLY A 103 6.26 -37.81 15.45
CA GLY A 103 7.42 -38.42 16.12
C GLY A 103 7.09 -38.93 17.53
N LEU A 104 6.29 -38.19 18.31
CA LEU A 104 5.87 -38.60 19.66
C LEU A 104 4.87 -39.77 19.69
N SER A 105 4.32 -40.19 18.55
CA SER A 105 3.43 -41.36 18.49
C SER A 105 4.15 -42.70 18.31
N ASP A 106 5.49 -42.71 18.21
CA ASP A 106 6.27 -43.92 17.93
C ASP A 106 7.27 -44.32 19.04
N ASP A 107 7.41 -43.56 20.13
CA ASP A 107 8.48 -43.86 21.10
C ASP A 107 8.07 -43.56 22.56
N GLU A 108 7.76 -44.62 23.30
CA GLU A 108 7.95 -44.69 24.75
C GLU A 108 9.38 -45.20 25.01
N ASN A 109 10.22 -44.37 25.67
CA ASN A 109 11.68 -44.50 25.92
C ASN A 109 12.54 -44.11 24.72
N ASP A 110 13.48 -43.17 24.79
CA ASP A 110 14.59 -43.18 25.75
C ASP A 110 15.21 -41.78 25.88
N ASP A 111 15.84 -41.56 27.03
CA ASP A 111 16.44 -40.31 27.49
C ASP A 111 17.84 -40.16 26.85
N GLU A 112 18.04 -39.25 25.90
CA GLU A 112 19.39 -38.84 25.48
C GLU A 112 19.44 -37.34 25.13
N GLU A 113 20.15 -36.60 26.00
CA GLU A 113 20.49 -35.19 25.86
C GLU A 113 21.35 -34.97 24.60
N GLU A 114 20.75 -34.48 23.51
CA GLU A 114 21.51 -33.93 22.37
C GLU A 114 21.62 -32.40 22.48
N GLU A 115 22.83 -31.98 22.86
CA GLU A 115 23.33 -30.61 22.85
C GLU A 115 23.32 -30.05 21.42
N THR A 116 22.27 -29.32 21.05
CA THR A 116 22.20 -28.63 19.75
C THR A 116 23.12 -27.41 19.74
N VAL A 117 24.31 -27.60 19.18
CA VAL A 117 25.28 -26.54 18.85
C VAL A 117 24.59 -25.50 17.96
N PHE A 118 24.39 -24.30 18.51
CA PHE A 118 23.97 -23.09 17.80
C PHE A 118 25.04 -22.74 16.76
N THR A 119 24.89 -23.25 15.54
CA THR A 119 25.66 -22.81 14.38
C THR A 119 25.11 -21.45 13.96
N ASP A 120 25.82 -20.40 14.34
CA ASP A 120 25.66 -19.03 13.85
C ASP A 120 25.94 -19.03 12.35
N SER A 121 24.91 -19.34 11.56
CA SER A 121 24.96 -19.24 10.12
C SER A 121 24.76 -17.77 9.78
N GLU A 122 25.88 -17.04 9.73
CA GLU A 122 25.97 -15.71 9.13
C GLU A 122 25.21 -15.73 7.80
N ASP A 123 24.06 -15.06 7.80
CA ASP A 123 23.31 -14.68 6.61
C ASP A 123 24.23 -13.84 5.73
N LYS A 124 24.97 -14.50 4.83
CA LYS A 124 25.52 -13.86 3.65
C LYS A 124 24.35 -13.54 2.75
N GLU A 125 23.81 -12.34 2.93
CA GLU A 125 22.98 -11.66 1.96
C GLU A 125 23.80 -11.58 0.65
N GLU A 126 23.52 -12.47 -0.29
CA GLU A 126 23.88 -12.31 -1.69
C GLU A 126 23.08 -11.12 -2.24
N GLU A 127 23.61 -9.92 -2.05
CA GLU A 127 23.22 -8.75 -2.80
C GLU A 127 23.47 -9.06 -4.28
N LYS A 128 22.39 -9.35 -5.03
CA LYS A 128 22.43 -9.21 -6.48
C LYS A 128 22.65 -7.73 -6.78
N GLU A 129 23.91 -7.37 -7.02
CA GLU A 129 24.29 -6.13 -7.69
C GLU A 129 23.52 -6.05 -9.02
N GLN A 130 22.41 -5.32 -9.01
CA GLN A 130 21.91 -4.73 -10.24
C GLN A 130 22.92 -3.66 -10.62
N GLU A 131 23.78 -3.97 -11.59
CA GLU A 131 24.61 -2.99 -12.27
C GLU A 131 23.71 -1.83 -12.71
N LYS A 132 23.72 -0.74 -11.94
CA LYS A 132 23.15 0.53 -12.38
C LYS A 132 24.07 1.02 -13.49
N LYS A 133 23.70 0.73 -14.73
CA LYS A 133 24.36 1.32 -15.89
C LYS A 133 24.37 2.83 -15.69
N GLU A 134 25.56 3.41 -15.64
CA GLU A 134 25.70 4.86 -15.54
C GLU A 134 24.98 5.51 -16.74
N PRO A 135 24.16 6.54 -16.51
CA PRO A 135 23.40 7.13 -17.61
C PRO A 135 24.36 7.80 -18.59
N ASP A 136 24.19 7.54 -19.89
CA ASP A 136 25.00 8.14 -20.96
C ASP A 136 24.72 9.66 -21.01
N VAL A 137 25.68 10.47 -20.54
CA VAL A 137 25.58 11.94 -20.52
C VAL A 137 26.30 12.49 -21.74
N LYS A 138 25.53 13.02 -22.69
CA LYS A 138 26.07 13.71 -23.88
C LYS A 138 25.98 15.22 -23.71
N GLU A 139 27.11 15.90 -23.91
CA GLU A 139 27.20 17.36 -23.89
C GLU A 139 27.07 17.92 -25.31
N PHE A 140 26.11 18.81 -25.53
CA PHE A 140 25.94 19.52 -26.79
C PHE A 140 26.23 21.01 -26.58
N LYS A 141 27.18 21.55 -27.34
CA LYS A 141 27.55 22.97 -27.32
C LYS A 141 26.97 23.65 -28.56
N SER A 142 26.04 24.57 -28.37
CA SER A 142 25.67 25.54 -29.40
C SER A 142 26.49 26.81 -29.20
N SER A 143 26.51 27.71 -30.20
CA SER A 143 27.24 28.98 -30.10
C SER A 143 26.76 29.88 -28.95
N SER A 144 25.58 29.62 -28.38
CA SER A 144 24.97 30.44 -27.33
C SER A 144 24.64 29.68 -26.04
N ALA A 145 24.69 28.34 -26.01
CA ALA A 145 24.33 27.56 -24.82
C ALA A 145 25.02 26.19 -24.76
N LEU A 146 25.35 25.75 -23.54
CA LEU A 146 25.68 24.36 -23.25
C LEU A 146 24.44 23.63 -22.75
N THR A 147 24.07 22.55 -23.43
CA THR A 147 22.93 21.71 -23.07
C THR A 147 23.42 20.29 -22.80
N THR A 148 23.10 19.74 -21.63
CA THR A 148 23.40 18.36 -21.25
C THR A 148 22.14 17.51 -21.36
N VAL A 149 22.23 16.37 -22.05
CA VAL A 149 21.11 15.43 -22.22
C VAL A 149 21.51 14.10 -21.59
N THR A 150 20.67 13.60 -20.68
CA THR A 150 20.85 12.33 -19.97
C THR A 150 19.80 11.35 -20.47
N VAL A 151 20.23 10.25 -21.10
CA VAL A 151 19.32 9.21 -21.62
C VAL A 151 19.19 8.10 -20.56
N ILE A 152 17.95 7.77 -20.18
CA ILE A 152 17.63 6.68 -19.24
C ILE A 152 16.86 5.62 -20.03
N GLU A 153 17.50 4.49 -20.30
CA GLU A 153 16.98 3.42 -21.17
C GLU A 153 15.77 2.68 -20.57
N ASP A 154 15.59 2.72 -19.24
CA ASP A 154 14.52 1.99 -18.53
C ASP A 154 13.13 2.66 -18.62
N MET A 155 12.97 3.67 -19.47
CA MET A 155 11.71 4.43 -19.59
C MET A 155 10.76 3.89 -20.68
N ASP A 156 11.24 3.05 -21.60
CA ASP A 156 10.46 2.53 -22.74
C ASP A 156 9.63 1.26 -22.43
N ASP A 157 9.88 0.60 -21.30
CA ASP A 157 9.13 -0.60 -20.89
C ASP A 157 7.70 -0.31 -20.40
N TRP A 158 7.31 0.97 -20.29
CA TRP A 158 5.96 1.34 -19.84
C TRP A 158 4.90 1.29 -20.95
N ASN A 159 5.31 1.19 -22.22
CA ASN A 159 4.41 1.35 -23.36
C ASN A 159 4.06 0.05 -24.11
N ASN A 160 4.57 -1.11 -23.66
CA ASN A 160 4.46 -2.39 -24.38
C ASN A 160 3.49 -3.41 -23.73
N ASN A 161 2.46 -2.95 -23.03
CA ASN A 161 1.39 -3.83 -22.56
C ASN A 161 0.01 -3.36 -23.05
N ASP A 162 -0.21 -3.51 -24.36
CA ASP A 162 -1.53 -3.58 -25.01
C ASP A 162 -1.58 -4.82 -25.92
#